data_AF-A0A2B7ZVC2-F1
#
_entry.id   AF-A0A2B7ZVC2-F1
#
_cell.length_a   1.000
_cell.length_b   1.000
_cell.length_c   1.000
_cell.angle_alpha   90.00
_cell.angle_beta   90.00
_cell.angle_gamma   90.00
#
_symmetry.space_group_name_H-M   'P 1'
#
loop_
_entity.id
_entity.type
_entity.pdbx_description
1 polymer ?
#
loop_
_entity_poly.entity_id
_entity_poly.type
_entity_poly.pdbx_seq_one_letter_code
_entity_poly.pdbx_strand_id
1 'polypeptide(L)'
;MDSLKIIHDIYVNSKGELWFLSAGRIHRHNLKTNEHKAYSPPDFFHATSISETEKGEMWFSSTDGYLRRLDESHGTFAKYSLFDRDTPVPLRRISKIMADKQGTLFAGTESQGIKA
;
A
#
# COMPACT_ATOMS: atom_id res chain seq x y z
N MET A 1 10.35 -13.21 -11.63
CA MET A 1 10.42 -12.65 -10.26
C MET A 1 11.85 -12.30 -9.89
N ASP A 2 12.81 -13.18 -10.18
CA ASP A 2 14.22 -13.08 -9.75
C ASP A 2 15.03 -11.90 -10.29
N SER A 3 14.49 -11.12 -11.23
CA SER A 3 15.11 -9.90 -11.77
C SER A 3 14.62 -8.61 -11.10
N LEU A 4 13.62 -8.69 -10.20
CA LEU A 4 13.07 -7.53 -9.51
C LEU A 4 14.02 -7.08 -8.40
N LYS A 5 14.35 -5.79 -8.41
CA LYS A 5 15.33 -5.21 -7.49
C LYS A 5 14.62 -4.40 -6.41
N ILE A 6 15.24 -4.31 -5.24
CA ILE A 6 14.84 -3.45 -4.13
C ILE A 6 13.38 -3.70 -3.70
N ILE A 7 13.20 -4.78 -2.95
CA ILE A 7 11.91 -5.11 -2.34
C ILE A 7 11.74 -4.30 -1.05
N HIS A 8 10.67 -3.51 -0.97
CA HIS A 8 10.41 -2.62 0.17
C HIS A 8 9.42 -3.21 1.17
N ASP A 9 8.43 -3.96 0.69
CA ASP A 9 7.45 -4.63 1.55
C ASP A 9 6.94 -5.88 0.84
N ILE A 10 6.55 -6.88 1.63
CA ILE A 10 5.98 -8.15 1.15
C ILE A 10 4.83 -8.50 2.07
N TYR A 11 3.73 -8.96 1.48
CA TYR A 11 2.52 -9.35 2.21
C TYR A 11 1.82 -10.50 1.50
N VAL A 12 1.37 -11.52 2.24
CA VAL A 12 0.48 -12.56 1.70
C VAL A 12 -0.89 -12.31 2.28
N ASN A 13 -1.87 -12.09 1.40
CA ASN A 13 -3.23 -11.81 1.84
C ASN A 13 -4.00 -13.08 2.22
N SER A 14 -5.15 -12.88 2.86
CA SER A 14 -6.06 -13.95 3.28
C SER A 14 -6.53 -14.87 2.12
N LYS A 15 -6.47 -14.38 0.87
CA LYS A 15 -6.83 -15.14 -0.35
C LYS A 15 -5.68 -16.01 -0.87
N GLY A 16 -4.49 -15.94 -0.27
CA GLY A 16 -3.30 -16.67 -0.70
C GLY A 16 -2.58 -16.03 -1.90
N GLU A 17 -2.70 -14.72 -2.05
CA GLU A 17 -2.00 -13.95 -3.06
C GLU A 17 -0.80 -13.23 -2.45
N LEU A 18 0.34 -13.35 -3.11
CA LEU A 18 1.56 -12.66 -2.74
C LEU A 18 1.56 -11.25 -3.33
N TRP A 19 1.59 -10.27 -2.45
CA TRP A 19 1.77 -8.86 -2.80
C TRP A 19 3.16 -8.41 -2.37
N PHE A 20 3.82 -7.62 -3.21
CA PHE A 20 5.12 -7.07 -2.85
C PHE A 20 5.41 -5.77 -3.59
N LEU A 21 6.25 -4.94 -2.98
CA LEU A 21 6.64 -3.64 -3.51
C LEU A 21 8.07 -3.69 -4.04
N SER A 22 8.27 -3.39 -5.32
CA SER A 22 9.61 -3.33 -5.94
C SER A 22 9.79 -1.99 -6.62
N ALA A 23 10.82 -1.23 -6.20
CA ALA A 23 11.10 0.12 -6.73
C ALA A 23 9.85 1.04 -6.80
N GLY A 24 8.97 0.95 -5.80
CA GLY A 24 7.71 1.73 -5.71
C GLY A 24 6.55 1.18 -6.55
N ARG A 25 6.74 0.11 -7.32
CA ARG A 25 5.67 -0.60 -8.05
C ARG A 25 5.02 -1.62 -7.13
N ILE A 26 3.72 -1.83 -7.31
CA ILE A 26 2.97 -2.87 -6.60
C ILE A 26 2.89 -4.09 -7.50
N HIS A 27 3.26 -5.25 -6.99
CA HIS A 27 3.10 -6.52 -7.66
C HIS A 27 2.11 -7.38 -6.89
N ARG A 28 1.19 -8.02 -7.62
CA ARG A 28 0.27 -9.05 -7.15
C ARG A 28 0.59 -10.34 -7.88
N HIS A 29 0.74 -11.42 -7.15
CA HIS A 29 1.01 -12.74 -7.69
C HIS A 29 0.10 -13.77 -7.04
N ASN A 30 -0.69 -14.46 -7.86
CA ASN A 30 -1.51 -15.55 -7.39
C ASN A 30 -0.64 -16.81 -7.31
N LEU A 31 -0.45 -17.32 -6.09
CA LEU A 31 0.44 -18.46 -5.83
C LEU A 31 -0.10 -19.79 -6.37
N LYS A 32 -1.40 -19.87 -6.69
CA LYS A 32 -2.05 -21.08 -7.21
C LYS A 32 -2.08 -21.11 -8.73
N THR A 33 -2.47 -20.00 -9.36
CA THR A 33 -2.59 -19.88 -10.83
C THR A 33 -1.28 -19.43 -11.49
N ASN A 34 -0.31 -18.97 -10.70
CA ASN A 34 0.93 -18.37 -11.16
C ASN A 34 0.72 -17.08 -11.99
N GLU A 35 -0.47 -16.49 -11.94
CA GLU A 35 -0.78 -15.23 -12.60
C GLU A 35 -0.09 -14.06 -11.88
N HIS A 36 0.37 -13.07 -12.65
CA HIS A 36 1.05 -11.90 -12.13
C HIS A 36 0.46 -10.62 -12.72
N LYS A 37 0.30 -9.61 -11.86
CA LYS A 37 -0.14 -8.28 -12.24
C LYS A 37 0.72 -7.24 -11.54
N ALA A 38 1.06 -6.17 -12.26
CA ALA A 38 1.80 -5.05 -11.70
C ALA A 38 1.02 -3.74 -11.87
N TYR A 39 1.11 -2.89 -10.86
CA TYR A 39 0.58 -1.53 -10.85
C TYR A 39 1.76 -0.58 -10.72
N SER A 40 2.08 0.14 -11.79
CA SER A 40 3.31 0.94 -11.90
C SER A 40 3.01 2.42 -12.10
N PRO A 41 3.82 3.33 -11.53
CA PRO A 41 3.82 4.73 -11.93
C PRO A 41 4.20 4.92 -13.42
N PRO A 42 3.71 5.97 -14.09
CA PRO A 42 2.87 7.06 -13.55
C PRO A 42 1.37 6.72 -13.49
N ASP A 43 0.92 5.62 -14.12
CA ASP A 43 -0.50 5.25 -14.17
C ASP A 43 -1.10 5.00 -12.78
N PHE A 44 -0.24 4.64 -11.82
CA PHE A 44 -0.59 4.42 -10.42
C PHE A 44 0.21 5.34 -9.48
N PHE A 45 0.91 4.77 -8.50
CA PHE A 45 1.60 5.54 -7.47
C PHE A 45 2.77 4.76 -6.89
N HIS A 46 3.69 5.49 -6.24
CA HIS A 46 4.81 4.90 -5.54
C HIS A 46 4.35 4.42 -4.15
N ALA A 47 4.11 3.12 -4.04
CA ALA A 47 3.72 2.50 -2.77
C ALA A 47 4.93 2.33 -1.85
N THR A 48 4.69 2.43 -0.55
CA THR A 48 5.72 2.32 0.50
C THR A 48 5.48 1.18 1.48
N SER A 49 4.22 0.79 1.70
CA SER A 49 3.85 -0.34 2.56
C SER A 49 2.50 -0.93 2.16
N ILE A 50 2.26 -2.18 2.56
CA ILE A 50 1.05 -2.96 2.29
C ILE A 50 0.46 -3.45 3.63
N SER A 51 -0.86 -3.41 3.77
CA SER A 51 -1.59 -4.06 4.87
C SER A 51 -2.97 -4.53 4.42
N GLU A 52 -3.52 -5.54 5.08
CA GLU A 52 -4.89 -6.01 4.87
C GLU A 52 -5.67 -5.84 6.18
N THR A 53 -6.89 -5.30 6.11
CA THR A 53 -7.77 -5.28 7.28
C THR A 53 -8.41 -6.65 7.50
N GLU A 54 -8.95 -6.93 8.68
CA GLU A 54 -9.71 -8.16 8.97
C GLU A 54 -10.92 -8.38 8.04
N LYS A 55 -11.38 -7.34 7.35
CA LYS A 55 -12.45 -7.42 6.34
C LYS A 55 -11.93 -7.86 4.95
N GLY A 56 -10.63 -8.12 4.82
CA GLY A 56 -9.97 -8.47 3.56
C GLY A 56 -9.73 -7.27 2.63
N GLU A 57 -9.80 -6.03 3.14
CA GLU A 57 -9.51 -4.85 2.33
C GLU A 57 -8.00 -4.65 2.25
N MET A 58 -7.45 -4.61 1.04
CA MET A 58 -6.04 -4.32 0.81
C MET A 58 -5.80 -2.81 0.79
N TRP A 59 -4.86 -2.37 1.63
CA TRP A 59 -4.43 -0.99 1.78
C TRP A 59 -2.95 -0.84 1.47
N PHE A 60 -2.62 0.33 0.92
CA PHE A 60 -1.28 0.70 0.51
C PHE A 60 -1.00 2.13 0.96
N SER A 61 0.17 2.37 1.53
CA SER A 61 0.65 3.73 1.78
C SER A 61 1.52 4.22 0.63
N SER A 62 1.70 5.54 0.53
CA SER A 62 2.44 6.13 -0.58
C SER A 62 3.42 7.23 -0.15
N THR A 63 4.33 7.57 -1.07
CA THR A 63 5.25 8.70 -0.90
C THR A 63 4.57 10.06 -0.98
N ASP A 64 3.39 10.15 -1.62
CA ASP A 64 2.64 11.40 -1.82
C ASP A 64 1.68 11.74 -0.67
N GLY A 65 1.67 10.95 0.41
CA GLY A 65 0.90 11.22 1.62
C GLY A 65 -0.53 10.72 1.63
N TYR A 66 -0.81 9.70 0.81
CA TYR A 66 -2.13 9.12 0.71
C TYR A 66 -2.11 7.65 1.13
N LEU A 67 -3.19 7.26 1.80
CA LEU A 67 -3.59 5.88 1.93
C LEU A 67 -4.44 5.51 0.73
N ARG A 68 -4.23 4.31 0.20
CA ARG A 68 -4.86 3.85 -1.02
C ARG A 68 -5.45 2.47 -0.82
N ARG A 69 -6.76 2.36 -0.94
CA ARG A 69 -7.49 1.09 -0.83
C ARG A 69 -7.72 0.51 -2.22
N LEU A 70 -7.39 -0.75 -2.42
CA LEU A 70 -7.66 -1.47 -3.68
C LEU A 70 -9.17 -1.61 -3.89
N ASP A 71 -9.63 -1.18 -5.06
CA ASP A 71 -10.92 -1.57 -5.61
C ASP A 71 -10.69 -2.77 -6.52
N GLU A 72 -11.02 -3.97 -6.03
CA GLU A 72 -10.84 -5.24 -6.74
C GLU A 72 -11.69 -5.32 -8.01
N SER A 73 -12.88 -4.71 -8.03
CA SER A 73 -13.81 -4.79 -9.15
C SER A 73 -13.28 -4.07 -10.38
N HIS A 74 -12.59 -2.95 -10.17
CA HIS A 74 -12.07 -2.11 -11.25
C HIS A 74 -10.55 -2.19 -11.40
N GLY A 75 -9.85 -2.81 -10.45
CA GLY A 75 -8.39 -2.83 -10.40
C GLY A 75 -7.78 -1.44 -10.22
N THR A 76 -8.50 -0.54 -9.55
CA THR A 76 -8.09 0.84 -9.26
C THR A 76 -7.86 1.04 -7.76
N PHE A 77 -7.51 2.26 -7.34
CA PHE A 77 -7.24 2.56 -5.94
C PHE A 77 -7.97 3.81 -5.50
N ALA A 78 -8.87 3.66 -4.52
CA ALA A 78 -9.48 4.79 -3.84
C ALA A 78 -8.42 5.51 -3.00
N LYS A 79 -8.42 6.84 -3.01
CA LYS A 79 -7.36 7.69 -2.44
C LYS A 79 -7.87 8.46 -1.22
N TYR A 80 -7.15 8.35 -0.10
CA TYR A 80 -7.49 8.96 1.19
C TYR A 80 -6.30 9.79 1.69
N SER A 81 -6.50 11.09 1.94
CA SER A 81 -5.43 11.94 2.47
C SER A 81 -5.21 11.65 3.94
N LEU A 82 -3.97 11.44 4.36
CA LEU A 82 -3.63 11.32 5.78
C LEU A 82 -3.31 12.68 6.43
N PHE A 83 -3.11 13.71 5.62
CA PHE A 83 -2.72 15.04 6.05
C PHE A 83 -3.80 16.06 5.75
N ASP A 84 -3.97 17.00 6.66
CA ASP A 84 -4.84 18.16 6.47
C ASP A 84 -4.29 19.06 5.36
N ARG A 85 -5.20 19.60 4.54
CA ARG A 85 -4.82 20.46 3.42
C ARG A 85 -4.24 21.80 3.89
N ASP A 86 -4.75 22.31 5.00
CA ASP A 86 -4.44 23.65 5.49
C ASP A 86 -3.23 23.69 6.43
N THR A 87 -2.70 22.53 6.82
CA THR A 87 -1.50 22.43 7.65
C THR A 87 -0.28 22.24 6.76
N PRO A 88 0.70 23.17 6.77
CA PRO A 88 1.97 22.95 6.11
C PRO A 88 2.71 21.77 6.76
N VAL A 89 3.05 20.76 5.95
CA VAL A 89 3.82 19.60 6.39
C VAL A 89 5.11 19.53 5.57
N PRO A 90 6.29 19.49 6.21
CA PRO A 90 7.57 19.51 5.50
C PRO A 90 7.77 18.27 4.62
N LEU A 91 7.23 17.12 5.02
CA LEU A 91 7.29 15.88 4.27
C LEU A 91 6.03 15.04 4.50
N ARG A 92 5.37 14.62 3.42
CA ARG A 92 4.11 13.87 3.48
C ARG A 92 4.28 12.36 3.31
N ARG A 93 5.51 11.85 3.26
CA ARG A 93 5.75 10.42 3.06
C ARG A 93 5.19 9.59 4.22
N ILE A 94 4.34 8.62 3.88
CA ILE A 94 3.89 7.58 4.80
C ILE A 94 4.83 6.40 4.62
N SER A 95 5.49 5.97 5.69
CA SER A 95 6.57 4.97 5.64
C SER A 95 6.08 3.55 5.85
N LYS A 96 5.09 3.35 6.73
CA LYS A 96 4.52 2.04 7.06
C LYS A 96 3.04 2.16 7.40
N ILE A 97 2.27 1.12 7.08
CA ILE A 97 0.90 0.97 7.58
C ILE A 97 0.70 -0.40 8.22
N MET A 98 -0.24 -0.47 9.15
CA MET A 98 -0.63 -1.71 9.81
C MET A 98 -2.09 -1.64 10.26
N ALA A 99 -2.91 -2.58 9.82
CA ALA A 99 -4.25 -2.75 10.36
C ALA A 99 -4.20 -3.56 11.67
N ASP A 100 -5.02 -3.17 12.65
CA ASP A 100 -5.30 -3.99 13.83
C ASP A 100 -6.45 -4.99 13.57
N LYS A 101 -6.72 -5.82 14.59
CA LYS A 101 -7.81 -6.81 14.55
C LYS A 101 -9.21 -6.19 14.65
N GLN A 102 -9.31 -4.90 14.93
CA GLN A 102 -10.57 -4.16 14.98
C GLN A 102 -10.87 -3.46 13.64
N GLY A 103 -9.90 -3.46 12.71
CA GLY A 103 -9.99 -2.81 11.41
C GLY A 103 -9.47 -1.37 11.39
N THR A 104 -8.87 -0.89 12.48
CA THR A 104 -8.20 0.42 12.54
C THR A 104 -6.89 0.34 11.76
N LEU A 105 -6.62 1.32 10.90
CA LEU A 105 -5.40 1.38 10.11
C LEU A 105 -4.43 2.41 10.69
N PHE A 106 -3.35 1.94 11.30
CA PHE A 106 -2.28 2.79 11.79
C PHE A 106 -1.31 3.13 10.67
N ALA A 107 -0.88 4.38 10.60
CA ALA A 107 0.03 4.90 9.60
C ALA A 107 1.22 5.61 10.27
N GLY A 108 2.43 5.08 10.05
CA GLY A 108 3.68 5.73 10.38
C GLY A 108 4.07 6.75 9.32
N THR A 109 4.35 7.98 9.74
CA THR A 109 4.75 9.09 8.87
C THR A 109 6.18 9.52 9.20
N GLU A 110 6.88 10.08 8.23
CA GLU A 110 8.26 10.55 8.45
C GLU A 110 8.35 11.88 9.21
N SER A 111 7.24 12.62 9.34
CA SER A 111 7.24 13.98 9.89
C SER A 111 6.28 14.21 11.07
N GLN A 112 5.30 13.33 11.29
CA GLN A 112 4.25 13.52 12.30
C GLN A 112 4.03 12.29 13.19
N GLY A 113 4.98 11.34 13.22
CA GLY A 113 4.84 10.12 14.02
C GLY A 113 3.76 9.19 13.49
N ILE A 114 2.94 8.62 14.38
CA ILE A 114 1.89 7.64 14.05
C ILE A 114 0.52 8.32 14.04
N LYS A 115 -0.31 7.98 13.05
CA LYS A 115 -1.73 8.36 12.90
C LYS A 115 -2.60 7.09 12.82
N ALA A 116 -3.89 7.19 13.11
CA ALA A 116 -4.88 6.10 13.05
C ALA A 116 -6.20 6.61 12.45
#